data_AF-C5XJC0-F1
#
_entry.id   AF-C5XJC0-F1
#
_cell.length_a   1.000
_cell.length_b   1.000
_cell.length_c   1.000
_cell.angle_alpha   90.00
_cell.angle_beta   90.00
_cell.angle_gamma   90.00
#
_symmetry.space_group_name_H-M   'P 1'
#
loop_
_entity.id
_entity.type
_entity.pdbx_description
1 polymer ?
#
loop_
_entity_poly.entity_id
_entity_poly.type
_entity_poly.pdbx_seq_one_letter_code
_entity_poly.pdbx_strand_id
1 'polypeptide(L)'
;MASSSSMMSFFLACLLLVCMAALMQCASSQGQGPPVLAVASNARATTLKCTNTKNNKTTCSATCNKRCPHKCLIQCPSCKTFCLCDFYPGVSCGDPRFTGADGNNFYFHGNKDKDFCIVSDADLHINAHFIGKRNPAMSRDFTWIQALGIRFAHHHLYVGAAKTPKWNSDVDHLALAFDDDDHLDVPRFVGARWSPPTAPALSVTRTARVNTVVIELRGVFRIVANVVPITAEDSRIHNYGVTEDDDDSLAHLDLGFKFYDLTDDVHGVLGQTYRPDYVNSLNVTSKMPVMGGAPNYLSSDLFSTDCAVARFRGGRHQAAPAVNIAMVTDDDME
;
A
#
# COMPACT_ATOMS: atom_id res chain seq x y z
N MET A 1 0.49 77.15 -8.86
CA MET A 1 1.11 75.81 -8.78
C MET A 1 0.69 75.16 -7.46
N ALA A 2 -0.39 74.37 -7.48
CA ALA A 2 -0.73 73.35 -6.48
C ALA A 2 -1.92 72.56 -7.05
N SER A 3 -2.04 71.29 -6.69
CA SER A 3 -3.10 70.33 -7.08
C SER A 3 -2.79 69.39 -8.26
N SER A 4 -1.64 68.70 -8.19
CA SER A 4 -1.43 67.42 -8.92
C SER A 4 -1.26 66.22 -7.96
N SER A 5 -1.07 66.47 -6.66
CA SER A 5 -0.79 65.45 -5.64
C SER A 5 -2.02 64.72 -5.10
N SER A 6 -3.23 65.27 -5.25
CA SER A 6 -4.45 64.64 -4.72
C SER A 6 -5.01 63.52 -5.61
N MET A 7 -4.86 63.61 -6.93
CA MET A 7 -5.38 62.58 -7.85
C MET A 7 -4.55 61.30 -7.81
N MET A 8 -3.22 61.40 -7.69
CA MET A 8 -2.34 60.23 -7.68
C MET A 8 -2.51 59.37 -6.42
N SER A 9 -2.89 60.01 -5.30
CA SER A 9 -3.15 59.33 -4.02
C SER A 9 -4.46 58.52 -4.03
N PHE A 10 -5.49 58.99 -4.75
CA PHE A 10 -6.76 58.27 -4.89
C PHE A 10 -6.64 57.05 -5.82
N PHE A 11 -5.84 57.14 -6.88
CA PHE A 11 -5.60 56.00 -7.78
C PHE A 11 -4.78 54.90 -7.11
N LEU A 12 -3.77 55.22 -6.29
CA LEU A 12 -3.02 54.21 -5.52
C LEU A 12 -3.90 53.50 -4.47
N ALA A 13 -4.77 54.24 -3.78
CA ALA A 13 -5.66 53.67 -2.77
C ALA A 13 -6.71 52.72 -3.39
N CYS A 14 -7.28 53.07 -4.55
CA CYS A 14 -8.19 52.19 -5.30
C CYS A 14 -7.48 50.93 -5.83
N LEU A 15 -6.24 51.04 -6.32
CA LEU A 15 -5.49 49.87 -6.82
C LEU A 15 -5.13 48.89 -5.70
N LEU A 16 -4.81 49.40 -4.49
CA LEU A 16 -4.53 48.58 -3.31
C LEU A 16 -5.80 47.89 -2.76
N LEU A 17 -6.96 48.55 -2.82
CA LEU A 17 -8.25 47.94 -2.43
C LEU A 17 -8.72 46.86 -3.42
N VAL A 18 -8.46 47.03 -4.72
CA VAL A 18 -8.76 45.99 -5.73
C VAL A 18 -7.75 44.83 -5.67
N CYS A 19 -6.48 45.08 -5.33
CA CYS A 19 -5.49 44.02 -5.08
C CYS A 19 -5.80 43.20 -3.81
N MET A 20 -6.33 43.83 -2.74
CA MET A 20 -6.71 43.08 -1.53
C MET A 20 -8.03 42.29 -1.69
N ALA A 21 -8.92 42.68 -2.60
CA ALA A 21 -10.13 41.92 -2.90
C ALA A 21 -9.88 40.69 -3.81
N ALA A 22 -8.76 40.65 -4.55
CA ALA A 22 -8.40 39.54 -5.42
C ALA A 22 -7.59 38.41 -4.74
N LEU A 23 -7.21 38.57 -3.46
CA LEU A 23 -6.44 37.58 -2.70
C LEU A 23 -7.28 36.72 -1.74
N MET A 24 -8.61 36.88 -1.73
CA MET A 24 -9.51 36.10 -0.88
C MET A 24 -10.51 35.31 -1.72
N GLN A 25 -10.00 34.39 -2.53
CA GLN A 25 -10.76 33.25 -3.07
C GLN A 25 -9.81 32.15 -3.58
N CYS A 26 -8.88 31.71 -2.74
CA CYS A 26 -8.63 30.27 -2.69
C CYS A 26 -9.88 29.65 -2.10
N ALA A 27 -10.92 29.46 -2.92
CA ALA A 27 -11.88 28.41 -2.65
C ALA A 27 -11.03 27.15 -2.50
N SER A 28 -10.86 26.72 -1.25
CA SER A 28 -10.36 25.40 -0.96
C SER A 28 -11.20 24.46 -1.81
N SER A 29 -10.64 23.94 -2.89
CA SER A 29 -11.15 22.70 -3.43
C SER A 29 -11.07 21.79 -2.21
N GLN A 30 -12.24 21.47 -1.63
CA GLN A 30 -12.33 20.42 -0.65
C GLN A 30 -12.01 19.16 -1.45
N GLY A 31 -10.72 18.92 -1.67
CA GLY A 31 -10.22 17.66 -2.17
C GLY A 31 -10.86 16.62 -1.27
N GLN A 32 -11.74 15.83 -1.86
CA GLN A 32 -12.27 14.66 -1.20
C GLN A 32 -11.05 13.95 -0.63
N GLY A 33 -11.00 13.81 0.70
CA GLY A 33 -9.92 13.07 1.34
C GLY A 33 -9.75 11.71 0.64
N PRO A 34 -8.54 11.15 0.63
CA PRO A 34 -8.28 9.91 -0.09
C PRO A 34 -9.33 8.85 0.28
N PRO A 35 -9.69 7.95 -0.67
CA PRO A 35 -10.71 6.94 -0.46
C PRO A 35 -10.55 6.28 0.91
N VAL A 36 -11.54 6.39 1.79
CA VAL A 36 -11.50 5.64 3.05
C VAL A 36 -11.82 4.18 2.71
N LEU A 37 -10.94 3.24 3.07
CA LEU A 37 -11.29 1.82 3.05
C LEU A 37 -11.85 1.47 4.42
N ALA A 38 -13.14 1.24 4.52
CA ALA A 38 -13.69 0.54 5.69
C ALA A 38 -13.58 -0.97 5.44
N VAL A 39 -13.30 -1.74 6.47
CA VAL A 39 -12.96 -3.14 6.31
C VAL A 39 -13.81 -4.01 7.24
N ALA A 40 -14.45 -5.03 6.67
CA ALA A 40 -15.20 -6.04 7.42
C ALA A 40 -14.33 -7.28 7.68
N SER A 41 -14.37 -7.78 8.91
CA SER A 41 -13.86 -9.10 9.29
C SER A 41 -14.97 -10.14 9.20
N ASN A 42 -14.71 -11.28 8.56
CA ASN A 42 -15.34 -12.63 8.59
C ASN A 42 -16.83 -12.88 8.97
N ALA A 43 -17.65 -11.86 9.19
CA ALA A 43 -19.08 -12.03 9.44
C ALA A 43 -19.83 -12.10 8.11
N ARG A 44 -20.60 -13.19 7.94
CA ARG A 44 -21.49 -13.45 6.80
C ARG A 44 -22.22 -12.19 6.36
N ALA A 45 -22.08 -11.82 5.08
CA ALA A 45 -22.73 -10.67 4.44
C ALA A 45 -22.73 -9.39 5.30
N THR A 46 -21.54 -8.94 5.72
CA THR A 46 -21.41 -7.67 6.44
C THR A 46 -21.67 -6.50 5.49
N THR A 47 -22.62 -5.64 5.83
CA THR A 47 -22.82 -4.35 5.17
C THR A 47 -21.85 -3.34 5.76
N LEU A 48 -20.93 -2.84 4.94
CA LEU A 48 -20.01 -1.77 5.28
C LEU A 48 -20.62 -0.42 4.91
N LYS A 49 -20.36 0.61 5.74
CA LYS A 49 -20.83 1.97 5.53
C LYS A 49 -19.65 2.92 5.35
N CYS A 50 -19.69 3.70 4.28
CA CYS A 50 -18.86 4.89 4.14
C CYS A 50 -19.55 6.03 4.89
N THR A 51 -18.98 6.48 6.01
CA THR A 51 -19.50 7.62 6.77
C THR A 51 -18.51 8.75 6.70
N ASN A 52 -18.96 9.92 6.27
CA ASN A 52 -18.14 11.12 6.28
C ASN A 52 -17.97 11.56 7.73
N THR A 53 -16.72 11.54 8.19
CA THR A 53 -16.36 11.85 9.58
C THR A 53 -16.60 13.30 9.97
N LYS A 54 -16.66 14.23 9.01
CA LYS A 54 -16.89 15.67 9.27
C LYS A 54 -18.35 16.00 9.58
N ASN A 55 -19.29 15.30 8.95
CA ASN A 55 -20.73 15.60 9.09
C ASN A 55 -21.55 14.39 9.59
N ASN A 56 -20.88 13.31 9.95
CA ASN A 56 -21.46 12.03 10.38
C ASN A 56 -22.51 11.45 9.42
N LYS A 57 -22.47 11.84 8.13
CA LYS A 57 -23.42 11.40 7.12
C LYS A 57 -22.87 10.15 6.42
N THR A 58 -23.64 9.07 6.43
CA THR A 58 -23.33 7.91 5.58
C THR A 58 -23.45 8.33 4.12
N THR A 59 -22.33 8.32 3.40
CA THR A 59 -22.27 8.62 1.97
C THR A 59 -22.73 7.41 1.15
N CYS A 60 -22.45 6.19 1.62
CA CYS A 60 -23.05 4.99 1.07
C CYS A 60 -22.88 3.75 1.96
N SER A 61 -23.58 2.68 1.60
CA SER A 61 -23.46 1.36 2.20
C SER A 61 -23.32 0.31 1.10
N ALA A 62 -22.44 -0.67 1.29
CA ALA A 62 -22.29 -1.79 0.37
C ALA A 62 -22.13 -3.10 1.14
N THR A 63 -22.68 -4.19 0.58
CA THR A 63 -22.65 -5.51 1.20
C THR A 63 -21.55 -6.34 0.57
N CYS A 64 -20.66 -6.87 1.41
CA CYS A 64 -19.56 -7.71 0.98
C CYS A 64 -20.06 -9.05 0.42
N ASN A 65 -19.39 -9.52 -0.63
CA ASN A 65 -19.65 -10.85 -1.18
C ASN A 65 -19.33 -11.91 -0.12
N LYS A 66 -20.22 -12.88 0.05
CA LYS A 66 -20.04 -14.00 1.00
C LYS A 66 -18.82 -14.86 0.67
N ARG A 67 -18.30 -14.77 -0.56
CA ARG A 67 -17.11 -15.51 -1.02
C ARG A 67 -15.78 -14.88 -0.61
N CYS A 68 -15.77 -13.68 0.00
CA CYS A 68 -14.53 -13.07 0.45
C CYS A 68 -13.84 -13.99 1.47
N PRO A 69 -12.65 -14.54 1.17
CA PRO A 69 -12.10 -15.63 1.96
C PRO A 69 -11.62 -15.18 3.35
N HIS A 70 -11.12 -13.94 3.48
CA HIS A 70 -10.58 -13.42 4.76
C HIS A 70 -11.06 -12.01 5.10
N LYS A 71 -11.02 -11.10 4.13
CA LYS A 71 -11.34 -9.69 4.36
C LYS A 71 -12.08 -9.08 3.18
N CYS A 72 -12.98 -8.15 3.46
CA CYS A 72 -13.64 -7.34 2.45
C CYS A 72 -13.40 -5.86 2.72
N LEU A 73 -13.00 -5.12 1.69
CA LEU A 73 -12.74 -3.70 1.70
C LEU A 73 -13.87 -2.99 0.94
N ILE A 74 -14.33 -1.83 1.42
CA ILE A 74 -15.19 -0.91 0.65
C ILE A 74 -14.39 0.33 0.27
N GLN A 75 -14.32 0.67 -1.00
CA GLN A 75 -13.71 1.92 -1.45
C GLN A 75 -14.72 3.06 -1.37
N CYS A 76 -14.51 4.01 -0.46
CA CYS A 76 -15.30 5.23 -0.41
C CYS A 76 -14.71 6.29 -1.37
N PRO A 77 -15.51 7.17 -2.02
CA PRO A 77 -16.96 7.24 -1.97
C PRO A 77 -17.66 6.38 -3.04
N SER A 78 -16.93 5.58 -3.83
CA SER A 78 -17.50 4.80 -4.94
C SER A 78 -18.33 3.59 -4.51
N CYS A 79 -18.23 3.17 -3.24
CA CYS A 79 -18.97 2.07 -2.63
C CYS A 79 -18.69 0.71 -3.26
N LYS A 80 -17.59 0.60 -4.01
CA LYS A 80 -17.14 -0.68 -4.58
C LYS A 80 -16.56 -1.55 -3.47
N THR A 81 -17.02 -2.79 -3.39
CA THR A 81 -16.48 -3.79 -2.47
C THR A 81 -15.44 -4.66 -3.18
N PHE A 82 -14.38 -5.01 -2.48
CA PHE A 82 -13.29 -5.87 -2.97
C PHE A 82 -12.96 -6.87 -1.88
N CYS A 83 -12.79 -8.15 -2.18
CA CYS A 83 -12.20 -9.04 -1.20
C CYS A 83 -10.68 -8.86 -1.23
N LEU A 84 -10.07 -8.69 -0.07
CA LEU A 84 -8.63 -8.88 0.02
C LEU A 84 -8.34 -10.34 -0.36
N CYS A 85 -7.33 -10.55 -1.18
CA CYS A 85 -7.03 -11.84 -1.82
C CYS A 85 -7.93 -12.25 -2.99
N ASP A 86 -8.81 -11.37 -3.48
CA ASP A 86 -9.35 -11.48 -4.84
C ASP A 86 -8.33 -10.97 -5.87
N PHE A 87 -8.41 -11.50 -7.09
CA PHE A 87 -7.44 -11.36 -8.18
C PHE A 87 -7.36 -9.95 -8.79
N TYR A 88 -6.93 -8.96 -8.00
CA TYR A 88 -6.64 -7.60 -8.46
C TYR A 88 -5.13 -7.37 -8.54
N PRO A 89 -4.65 -6.62 -9.54
CA PRO A 89 -3.24 -6.25 -9.64
C PRO A 89 -2.65 -5.74 -8.34
N GLY A 90 -1.48 -6.27 -7.99
CA GLY A 90 -0.73 -5.94 -6.78
C GLY A 90 -1.20 -6.65 -5.52
N VAL A 91 -2.11 -7.62 -5.56
CA VAL A 91 -2.46 -8.41 -4.38
C VAL A 91 -1.41 -9.49 -4.12
N SER A 92 -1.07 -9.76 -2.85
CA SER A 92 -0.28 -10.91 -2.41
C SER A 92 -0.89 -11.56 -1.17
N CYS A 93 -1.21 -12.85 -1.23
CA CYS A 93 -1.85 -13.58 -0.12
C CYS A 93 -1.41 -15.04 -0.01
N GLY A 94 -1.51 -15.60 1.20
CA GLY A 94 -1.19 -17.00 1.48
C GLY A 94 0.27 -17.36 1.17
N ASP A 95 0.49 -18.54 0.57
CA ASP A 95 1.82 -19.06 0.21
C ASP A 95 2.32 -18.42 -1.10
N PRO A 96 3.08 -17.33 -1.05
CA PRO A 96 2.55 -16.04 -1.45
C PRO A 96 2.25 -16.01 -2.93
N ARG A 97 0.96 -15.84 -3.21
CA ARG A 97 0.41 -15.69 -4.54
C ARG A 97 0.24 -14.22 -4.85
N PHE A 98 0.98 -13.73 -5.82
CA PHE A 98 0.88 -12.39 -6.36
C PHE A 98 -0.09 -12.32 -7.54
N THR A 99 -0.70 -11.16 -7.76
CA THR A 99 -1.38 -10.80 -9.01
C THR A 99 -0.59 -9.68 -9.69
N GLY A 100 -0.06 -9.92 -10.89
CA GLY A 100 0.71 -8.93 -11.65
C GLY A 100 -0.13 -7.78 -12.18
N ALA A 101 0.53 -6.74 -12.73
CA ALA A 101 -0.16 -5.62 -13.38
C ALA A 101 -1.00 -6.06 -14.60
N ASP A 102 -0.59 -7.15 -15.24
CA ASP A 102 -1.29 -7.83 -16.33
C ASP A 102 -2.53 -8.63 -15.88
N GLY A 103 -2.82 -8.64 -14.56
CA GLY A 103 -3.94 -9.35 -13.96
C GLY A 103 -3.73 -10.85 -13.78
N ASN A 104 -2.58 -11.39 -14.17
CA ASN A 104 -2.28 -12.81 -14.04
C ASN A 104 -1.75 -13.13 -12.63
N ASN A 105 -2.15 -14.28 -12.10
CA ASN A 105 -1.67 -14.77 -10.82
C ASN A 105 -0.41 -15.59 -10.97
N PHE A 106 0.50 -15.44 -10.02
CA PHE A 106 1.71 -16.23 -9.95
C PHE A 106 2.17 -16.43 -8.51
N TYR A 107 2.93 -17.48 -8.29
CA TYR A 107 3.51 -17.80 -7.00
C TYR A 107 4.98 -17.43 -7.01
N PHE A 108 5.46 -16.86 -5.92
CA PHE A 108 6.88 -16.67 -5.68
C PHE A 108 7.23 -17.31 -4.35
N HIS A 109 7.87 -18.47 -4.37
CA HIS A 109 8.10 -19.24 -3.14
C HIS A 109 9.22 -18.68 -2.27
N GLY A 110 10.15 -17.90 -2.82
CA GLY A 110 11.31 -17.41 -2.06
C GLY A 110 12.01 -18.52 -1.25
N ASN A 111 12.51 -18.15 -0.08
CA ASN A 111 13.08 -19.04 0.92
C ASN A 111 12.71 -18.56 2.32
N LYS A 112 12.61 -19.49 3.26
CA LYS A 112 12.40 -19.18 4.68
C LYS A 112 13.56 -18.32 5.22
N ASP A 113 13.21 -17.35 6.05
CA ASP A 113 14.09 -16.45 6.80
C ASP A 113 15.02 -15.66 5.87
N LYS A 114 14.47 -15.19 4.75
CA LYS A 114 15.17 -14.39 3.73
C LYS A 114 14.33 -13.20 3.28
N ASP A 115 15.02 -12.16 2.84
CA ASP A 115 14.42 -10.93 2.32
C ASP A 115 14.50 -10.90 0.80
N PHE A 116 13.39 -10.52 0.16
CA PHE A 116 13.30 -10.45 -1.30
C PHE A 116 12.74 -9.12 -1.77
N CYS A 117 13.33 -8.58 -2.84
CA CYS A 117 12.89 -7.38 -3.52
C CYS A 117 11.61 -7.62 -4.32
N ILE A 118 10.52 -7.08 -3.80
CA ILE A 118 9.19 -7.18 -4.39
C ILE A 118 8.99 -6.08 -5.43
N VAL A 119 9.41 -4.85 -5.11
CA VAL A 119 9.40 -3.70 -6.01
C VAL A 119 10.69 -2.92 -5.81
N SER A 120 11.36 -2.57 -6.89
CA SER A 120 12.42 -1.56 -6.89
C SER A 120 12.25 -0.66 -8.10
N ASP A 121 12.15 0.62 -7.81
CA ASP A 121 12.11 1.73 -8.76
C ASP A 121 13.07 2.82 -8.29
N ALA A 122 13.22 3.91 -9.04
CA ALA A 122 14.15 4.99 -8.75
C ALA A 122 13.98 5.57 -7.32
N ASP A 123 12.73 5.79 -6.91
CA ASP A 123 12.38 6.47 -5.65
C ASP A 123 11.55 5.61 -4.68
N LEU A 124 11.32 4.33 -5.01
CA LEU A 124 10.59 3.37 -4.18
C LEU A 124 11.30 2.02 -4.16
N HIS A 125 11.57 1.49 -2.98
CA HIS A 125 12.05 0.11 -2.81
C HIS A 125 11.20 -0.60 -1.76
N ILE A 126 10.73 -1.80 -2.06
CA ILE A 126 9.95 -2.64 -1.16
C ILE A 126 10.55 -4.02 -1.16
N ASN A 127 11.13 -4.40 -0.01
CA ASN A 127 11.47 -5.78 0.28
C ASN A 127 10.38 -6.42 1.13
N ALA A 128 10.32 -7.74 1.08
CA ALA A 128 9.49 -8.54 1.95
C ALA A 128 10.33 -9.62 2.65
N HIS A 129 10.10 -9.79 3.96
CA HIS A 129 10.67 -10.87 4.75
C HIS A 129 9.79 -12.11 4.67
N PHE A 130 10.38 -13.22 4.25
CA PHE A 130 9.68 -14.48 4.09
C PHE A 130 9.92 -15.36 5.31
N ILE A 131 8.84 -15.80 5.94
CA ILE A 131 8.85 -16.90 6.91
C ILE A 131 8.45 -18.18 6.19
N GLY A 132 8.68 -19.33 6.81
CA GLY A 132 8.27 -20.59 6.19
C GLY A 132 8.30 -21.79 7.10
N LYS A 133 7.75 -22.87 6.56
CA LYS A 133 7.74 -24.20 7.18
C LYS A 133 8.12 -25.25 6.14
N ARG A 134 8.97 -26.19 6.57
CA ARG A 134 9.30 -27.38 5.81
C ARG A 134 8.41 -28.52 6.27
N ASN A 135 7.67 -29.11 5.33
CA ASN A 135 7.13 -30.45 5.50
C ASN A 135 8.15 -31.45 4.94
N PRO A 136 8.74 -32.36 5.75
CA PRO A 136 9.71 -33.34 5.27
C PRO A 136 9.19 -34.28 4.17
N ALA A 137 7.87 -34.49 4.13
CA ALA A 137 7.21 -35.28 3.08
C ALA A 137 7.10 -34.54 1.73
N MET A 138 7.52 -33.28 1.67
CA MET A 138 7.41 -32.44 0.49
C MET A 138 8.78 -31.96 0.01
N SER A 139 8.89 -31.75 -1.31
CA SER A 139 10.12 -31.29 -1.94
C SER A 139 10.33 -29.78 -1.81
N ARG A 140 9.27 -29.00 -1.51
CA ARG A 140 9.30 -27.53 -1.41
C ARG A 140 9.08 -27.03 0.01
N ASP A 141 9.62 -25.84 0.28
CA ASP A 141 9.24 -25.05 1.45
C ASP A 141 7.93 -24.33 1.15
N PHE A 142 7.11 -24.18 2.18
CA PHE A 142 6.00 -23.25 2.16
C PHE A 142 6.44 -21.97 2.82
N THR A 143 6.13 -20.84 2.21
CA THR A 143 6.54 -19.55 2.74
C THR A 143 5.37 -18.61 2.84
N TRP A 144 5.53 -17.54 3.60
CA TRP A 144 4.56 -16.45 3.72
C TRP A 144 5.31 -15.14 3.93
N ILE A 145 4.70 -14.01 3.57
CA ILE A 145 5.29 -12.70 3.83
C ILE A 145 4.96 -12.29 5.26
N GLN A 146 5.98 -12.19 6.11
CA GLN A 146 5.81 -11.74 7.48
C GLN A 146 5.89 -10.22 7.60
N ALA A 147 6.80 -9.60 6.84
CA ALA A 147 7.06 -8.17 6.97
C ALA A 147 7.40 -7.53 5.62
N LEU A 148 7.20 -6.22 5.55
CA LEU A 148 7.65 -5.35 4.48
C LEU A 148 8.65 -4.34 5.04
N GLY A 149 9.73 -4.12 4.28
CA GLY A 149 10.60 -2.97 4.42
C GLY A 149 10.37 -2.05 3.24
N ILE A 150 9.86 -0.85 3.51
CA ILE A 150 9.50 0.12 2.47
C ILE A 150 10.46 1.31 2.59
N ARG A 151 11.24 1.57 1.54
CA ARG A 151 12.13 2.72 1.43
C ARG A 151 11.68 3.69 0.36
N PHE A 152 11.71 4.97 0.71
CA PHE A 152 11.41 6.07 -0.19
C PHE A 152 12.18 7.31 0.28
N ALA A 153 12.72 8.10 -0.65
CA ALA A 153 13.67 9.17 -0.30
C ALA A 153 14.76 8.68 0.66
N HIS A 154 14.84 9.25 1.87
CA HIS A 154 15.75 8.83 2.95
C HIS A 154 15.04 8.10 4.09
N HIS A 155 13.73 7.82 3.95
CA HIS A 155 12.92 7.21 4.98
C HIS A 155 12.81 5.70 4.82
N HIS A 156 12.55 5.02 5.92
CA HIS A 156 12.18 3.61 5.94
C HIS A 156 10.98 3.34 6.85
N LEU A 157 10.05 2.53 6.36
CA LEU A 157 8.85 2.10 7.07
C LEU A 157 8.82 0.58 7.17
N TYR A 158 8.69 0.08 8.39
CA TYR A 158 8.46 -1.33 8.70
C TYR A 158 6.97 -1.62 8.82
N VAL A 159 6.53 -2.73 8.25
CA VAL A 159 5.16 -3.26 8.43
C VAL A 159 5.27 -4.76 8.62
N GLY A 160 4.88 -5.28 9.79
CA GLY A 160 5.08 -6.68 10.12
C GLY A 160 3.89 -7.34 10.80
N ALA A 161 3.84 -8.66 10.68
CA ALA A 161 3.06 -9.55 11.51
C ALA A 161 3.94 -10.05 12.67
N ALA A 162 3.59 -9.65 13.89
CA ALA A 162 4.22 -10.14 15.11
C ALA A 162 4.04 -11.66 15.21
N LYS A 163 5.11 -12.38 15.56
CA LYS A 163 5.04 -13.81 15.86
C LYS A 163 4.13 -14.03 17.06
N THR A 164 3.28 -15.04 16.99
CA THR A 164 2.44 -15.45 18.10
C THR A 164 2.52 -16.97 18.21
N PRO A 165 2.52 -17.58 19.41
CA PRO A 165 2.41 -19.03 19.53
C PRO A 165 0.97 -19.52 19.30
N LYS A 166 -0.01 -18.63 19.49
CA LYS A 166 -1.43 -18.95 19.27
C LYS A 166 -2.16 -17.76 18.67
N TRP A 167 -2.92 -18.00 17.61
CA TRP A 167 -3.74 -16.95 17.02
C TRP A 167 -4.85 -16.50 17.97
N ASN A 168 -4.96 -15.19 18.17
CA ASN A 168 -6.11 -14.53 18.79
C ASN A 168 -6.49 -13.32 17.95
N SER A 169 -7.70 -13.35 17.37
CA SER A 169 -8.19 -12.29 16.48
C SER A 169 -8.49 -10.96 17.16
N ASP A 170 -8.60 -10.94 18.50
CA ASP A 170 -8.84 -9.72 19.29
C ASP A 170 -7.54 -9.03 19.71
N VAL A 171 -6.40 -9.70 19.56
CA VAL A 171 -5.07 -9.15 19.80
C VAL A 171 -4.56 -8.51 18.51
N ASP A 172 -3.90 -7.36 18.66
CA ASP A 172 -3.23 -6.68 17.57
C ASP A 172 -1.83 -7.25 17.40
N HIS A 173 -1.64 -8.01 16.33
CA HIS A 173 -0.39 -8.59 15.89
C HIS A 173 0.31 -7.72 14.84
N LEU A 174 -0.16 -6.50 14.61
CA LEU A 174 0.49 -5.57 13.69
C LEU A 174 1.69 -4.91 14.40
N ALA A 175 2.85 -4.98 13.77
CA ALA A 175 4.06 -4.26 14.16
C ALA A 175 4.38 -3.20 13.10
N LEU A 176 4.63 -1.97 13.54
CA LEU A 176 4.92 -0.82 12.69
C LEU A 176 6.10 -0.06 13.30
N ALA A 177 7.02 0.40 12.48
CA ALA A 177 8.17 1.23 12.87
C ALA A 177 8.51 2.19 11.73
N PHE A 178 9.02 3.38 12.02
CA PHE A 178 9.37 4.37 10.99
C PHE A 178 10.62 5.14 11.37
N ASP A 179 11.58 5.16 10.44
CA ASP A 179 12.90 5.74 10.65
C ASP A 179 13.54 5.21 11.96
N ASP A 180 13.91 6.11 12.87
CA ASP A 180 14.55 5.78 14.15
C ASP A 180 13.55 5.38 15.25
N ASP A 181 12.23 5.44 14.98
CA ASP A 181 11.19 5.01 15.90
C ASP A 181 10.88 3.51 15.67
N ASP A 182 11.28 2.69 16.64
CA ASP A 182 11.11 1.23 16.62
C ASP A 182 9.66 0.79 16.87
N HIS A 183 8.77 1.71 17.24
CA HIS A 183 7.36 1.41 17.48
C HIS A 183 6.40 2.59 17.19
N LEU A 184 5.61 2.44 16.12
CA LEU A 184 4.51 3.34 15.83
C LEU A 184 3.20 2.93 16.53
N ASP A 185 2.77 3.72 17.51
CA ASP A 185 1.43 3.57 18.10
C ASP A 185 0.38 4.31 17.28
N VAL A 186 -0.39 3.57 16.49
CA VAL A 186 -1.60 4.06 15.82
C VAL A 186 -2.82 3.63 16.63
N PRO A 187 -3.61 4.57 17.20
CA PRO A 187 -4.72 4.25 18.08
C PRO A 187 -5.69 3.20 17.53
N ARG A 188 -6.15 2.29 18.37
CA ARG A 188 -6.94 1.10 17.98
C ARG A 188 -8.42 1.38 17.73
N PHE A 189 -8.72 2.32 16.83
CA PHE A 189 -10.08 2.56 16.33
C PHE A 189 -10.10 2.79 14.82
N VAL A 190 -11.22 2.48 14.18
CA VAL A 190 -11.38 2.64 12.72
C VAL A 190 -11.29 4.11 12.35
N GLY A 191 -10.42 4.43 11.39
CA GLY A 191 -10.16 5.80 10.95
C GLY A 191 -9.06 6.51 11.74
N ALA A 192 -8.51 5.90 12.80
CA ALA A 192 -7.30 6.42 13.44
C ALA A 192 -6.19 6.53 12.39
N ARG A 193 -5.54 7.69 12.35
CA ARG A 193 -4.56 8.03 11.32
C ARG A 193 -3.33 8.63 11.97
N TRP A 194 -2.18 8.14 11.53
CA TRP A 194 -0.87 8.63 11.89
C TRP A 194 -0.15 9.13 10.62
N SER A 195 0.60 10.22 10.75
CA SER A 195 1.45 10.79 9.70
C SER A 195 2.64 11.48 10.37
N PRO A 196 3.88 11.22 9.94
CA PRO A 196 5.06 11.84 10.53
C PRO A 196 5.26 13.27 10.00
N PRO A 197 5.75 14.22 10.81
CA PRO A 197 6.09 15.57 10.35
C PRO A 197 7.18 15.59 9.28
N THR A 198 8.12 14.64 9.31
CA THR A 198 9.24 14.52 8.37
C THR A 198 8.82 14.00 6.99
N ALA A 199 7.74 13.23 6.92
CA ALA A 199 7.16 12.74 5.67
C ALA A 199 5.63 12.98 5.63
N PRO A 200 5.16 14.23 5.44
CA PRO A 200 3.75 14.58 5.52
C PRO A 200 2.87 13.97 4.41
N ALA A 201 3.50 13.42 3.37
CA ALA A 201 2.83 12.64 2.33
C ALA A 201 2.54 11.19 2.74
N LEU A 202 3.25 10.66 3.75
CA LEU A 202 3.03 9.33 4.31
C LEU A 202 1.89 9.35 5.32
N SER A 203 1.10 8.29 5.33
CA SER A 203 0.12 8.04 6.37
C SER A 203 -0.13 6.57 6.61
N VAL A 204 -0.46 6.23 7.85
CA VAL A 204 -0.95 4.91 8.26
C VAL A 204 -2.32 5.10 8.87
N THR A 205 -3.33 4.42 8.35
CA THR A 205 -4.73 4.55 8.79
C THR A 205 -5.29 3.18 9.19
N ARG A 206 -5.80 3.06 10.40
CA ARG A 206 -6.49 1.86 10.87
C ARG A 206 -7.83 1.72 10.17
N THR A 207 -8.11 0.53 9.65
CA THR A 207 -9.39 0.22 9.01
C THR A 207 -10.19 -0.84 9.77
N ALA A 208 -9.56 -1.44 10.77
CA ALA A 208 -10.14 -2.27 11.81
C ALA A 208 -9.50 -1.90 13.16
N ARG A 209 -10.08 -2.35 14.28
CA ARG A 209 -9.51 -2.12 15.62
C ARG A 209 -8.12 -2.75 15.80
N VAL A 210 -7.88 -3.88 15.15
CA VAL A 210 -6.65 -4.66 15.22
C VAL A 210 -6.30 -5.22 13.84
N ASN A 211 -5.03 -5.54 13.62
CA ASN A 211 -4.50 -6.33 12.50
C ASN A 211 -4.66 -5.73 11.10
N THR A 212 -5.29 -4.57 10.90
CA THR A 212 -5.48 -4.01 9.55
C THR A 212 -5.22 -2.52 9.48
N VAL A 213 -4.35 -2.16 8.54
CA VAL A 213 -4.02 -0.77 8.19
C VAL A 213 -4.02 -0.56 6.69
N VAL A 214 -4.22 0.69 6.30
CA VAL A 214 -3.91 1.21 4.97
C VAL A 214 -2.78 2.19 5.10
N ILE A 215 -1.74 1.98 4.32
CA ILE A 215 -0.54 2.79 4.27
C ILE A 215 -0.57 3.52 2.93
N GLU A 216 -0.41 4.83 2.94
CA GLU A 216 -0.48 5.63 1.73
C GLU A 216 0.66 6.63 1.73
N LEU A 217 1.49 6.57 0.69
CA LEU A 217 2.43 7.63 0.33
C LEU A 217 1.81 8.35 -0.87
N ARG A 218 1.31 9.56 -0.63
CA ARG A 218 0.49 10.32 -1.59
C ARG A 218 1.17 10.40 -2.96
N GLY A 219 0.46 9.94 -3.99
CA GLY A 219 0.94 9.98 -5.38
C GLY A 219 1.90 8.84 -5.75
N VAL A 220 2.37 8.03 -4.79
CA VAL A 220 3.35 6.96 -5.05
C VAL A 220 2.71 5.58 -4.92
N PHE A 221 2.19 5.26 -3.73
CA PHE A 221 1.55 3.97 -3.48
C PHE A 221 0.44 4.05 -2.43
N ARG A 222 -0.38 3.00 -2.43
CA ARG A 222 -1.31 2.66 -1.39
C ARG A 222 -1.25 1.15 -1.12
N ILE A 223 -0.96 0.77 0.12
CA ILE A 223 -0.80 -0.60 0.56
C ILE A 223 -1.87 -0.91 1.61
N VAL A 224 -2.66 -1.95 1.38
CA VAL A 224 -3.51 -2.56 2.41
C VAL A 224 -2.70 -3.69 3.03
N ALA A 225 -2.54 -3.69 4.36
CA ALA A 225 -1.88 -4.76 5.09
C ALA A 225 -2.83 -5.33 6.14
N ASN A 226 -3.00 -6.65 6.13
CA ASN A 226 -3.85 -7.38 7.06
C ASN A 226 -3.09 -8.58 7.63
N VAL A 227 -2.89 -8.59 8.95
CA VAL A 227 -2.27 -9.72 9.65
C VAL A 227 -3.29 -10.85 9.78
N VAL A 228 -2.90 -12.05 9.36
CA VAL A 228 -3.74 -13.26 9.37
C VAL A 228 -2.95 -14.47 9.87
N PRO A 229 -3.60 -15.48 10.48
CA PRO A 229 -2.94 -16.72 10.83
C PRO A 229 -2.84 -17.64 9.62
N ILE A 230 -1.90 -18.58 9.64
CA ILE A 230 -2.07 -19.82 8.90
C ILE A 230 -3.06 -20.70 9.66
N THR A 231 -4.18 -21.07 9.04
CA THR A 231 -5.20 -21.88 9.72
C THR A 231 -4.91 -23.37 9.63
N ALA A 232 -5.47 -24.15 10.56
CA ALA A 232 -5.44 -25.61 10.48
C ALA A 232 -6.10 -26.13 9.19
N GLU A 233 -7.10 -25.42 8.67
CA GLU A 233 -7.72 -25.75 7.39
C GLU A 233 -6.78 -25.52 6.21
N ASP A 234 -6.06 -24.39 6.18
CA ASP A 234 -5.05 -24.14 5.14
C ASP A 234 -3.95 -25.22 5.21
N SER A 235 -3.50 -25.54 6.41
CA SER A 235 -2.53 -26.61 6.67
C SER A 235 -3.02 -27.97 6.16
N ARG A 236 -4.30 -28.30 6.36
CA ARG A 236 -4.91 -29.54 5.90
C ARG A 236 -5.06 -29.59 4.37
N ILE A 237 -5.50 -28.50 3.75
CA ILE A 237 -5.71 -28.41 2.30
C ILE A 237 -4.37 -28.47 1.54
N HIS A 238 -3.37 -27.76 2.05
CA HIS A 238 -2.09 -27.59 1.37
C HIS A 238 -0.97 -28.48 1.91
N ASN A 239 -1.26 -29.26 2.96
CA ASN A 239 -0.31 -30.15 3.63
C ASN A 239 0.91 -29.41 4.20
N TYR A 240 0.71 -28.22 4.77
CA TYR A 240 1.79 -27.43 5.38
C TYR A 240 2.42 -28.15 6.58
N GLY A 241 1.66 -28.99 7.27
CA GLY A 241 2.09 -29.67 8.48
C GLY A 241 2.17 -28.74 9.70
N VAL A 242 1.45 -27.60 9.67
CA VAL A 242 1.26 -26.73 10.84
C VAL A 242 0.33 -27.44 11.82
N THR A 243 0.78 -27.55 13.07
CA THR A 243 0.10 -28.13 14.23
C THR A 243 -0.13 -27.04 15.29
N GLU A 244 -1.07 -27.26 16.21
CA GLU A 244 -1.33 -26.30 17.30
C GLU A 244 -0.16 -26.18 18.30
N ASP A 245 0.71 -27.21 18.35
CA ASP A 245 1.87 -27.28 19.25
C ASP A 245 3.15 -26.70 18.61
N ASP A 246 3.08 -26.20 17.37
CA ASP A 246 4.18 -25.45 16.80
C ASP A 246 4.27 -24.08 17.49
N ASP A 247 5.33 -23.87 18.27
CA ASP A 247 5.64 -22.57 18.92
C ASP A 247 5.72 -21.39 17.93
N ASP A 248 5.87 -21.71 16.64
CA ASP A 248 5.81 -20.80 15.49
C ASP A 248 4.39 -20.77 14.89
N SER A 249 3.34 -20.35 15.62
CA SER A 249 2.07 -20.03 14.95
C SER A 249 2.29 -18.84 14.01
N LEU A 250 2.48 -19.15 12.73
CA LEU A 250 2.91 -18.20 11.73
C LEU A 250 1.75 -17.26 11.40
N ALA A 251 1.78 -16.06 11.99
CA ALA A 251 1.03 -14.93 11.47
C ALA A 251 1.79 -14.32 10.28
N HIS A 252 1.06 -13.95 9.24
CA HIS A 252 1.61 -13.36 8.03
C HIS A 252 0.72 -12.23 7.52
N LEU A 253 1.19 -11.55 6.47
CA LEU A 253 0.50 -10.43 5.85
C LEU A 253 -0.21 -10.88 4.58
N ASP A 254 -1.52 -10.63 4.53
CA ASP A 254 -2.23 -10.44 3.28
C ASP A 254 -2.08 -8.97 2.85
N LEU A 255 -1.66 -8.78 1.61
CA LEU A 255 -1.23 -7.49 1.08
C LEU A 255 -2.02 -7.12 -0.17
N GLY A 256 -2.31 -5.83 -0.30
CA GLY A 256 -2.85 -5.25 -1.52
C GLY A 256 -2.09 -3.99 -1.88
N PHE A 257 -1.23 -4.07 -2.90
CA PHE A 257 -0.46 -2.96 -3.42
C PHE A 257 -1.22 -2.25 -4.54
N LYS A 258 -1.24 -0.93 -4.50
CA LYS A 258 -1.60 -0.07 -5.63
C LYS A 258 -0.52 0.96 -5.81
N PHE A 259 0.07 1.01 -7.00
CA PHE A 259 1.06 2.00 -7.36
C PHE A 259 0.46 3.06 -8.29
N TYR A 260 0.99 4.28 -8.22
CA TYR A 260 0.47 5.42 -8.98
C TYR A 260 1.52 6.06 -9.90
N ASP A 261 2.80 5.98 -9.53
CA ASP A 261 3.90 6.69 -10.19
C ASP A 261 5.14 5.80 -10.27
N LEU A 262 5.00 4.64 -10.91
CA LEU A 262 6.15 3.77 -11.22
C LEU A 262 6.74 4.19 -12.57
N THR A 263 8.07 4.15 -12.68
CA THR A 263 8.78 4.36 -13.94
C THR A 263 8.76 3.09 -14.80
N ASP A 264 9.06 3.24 -16.10
CA ASP A 264 9.15 2.11 -17.03
C ASP A 264 10.34 1.15 -16.74
N ASP A 265 11.29 1.56 -15.88
CA ASP A 265 12.43 0.74 -15.42
C ASP A 265 12.16 0.04 -14.08
N VAL A 266 10.93 0.11 -13.53
CA VAL A 266 10.57 -0.60 -12.30
C VAL A 266 10.83 -2.09 -12.40
N HIS A 267 11.42 -2.69 -11.37
CA HIS A 267 11.74 -4.11 -11.31
C HIS A 267 11.35 -4.72 -9.96
N GLY A 268 11.67 -5.99 -9.76
CA GLY A 268 11.35 -6.78 -8.56
C GLY A 268 10.39 -7.91 -8.91
N VAL A 269 10.08 -8.77 -7.94
CA VAL A 269 9.17 -9.90 -8.13
C VAL A 269 7.83 -9.43 -8.73
N LEU A 270 7.19 -8.46 -8.08
CA LEU A 270 5.95 -7.84 -8.53
C LEU A 270 6.20 -6.67 -9.47
N GLY A 271 7.20 -5.84 -9.17
CA GLY A 271 7.45 -4.59 -9.89
C GLY A 271 7.69 -4.79 -11.38
N GLN A 272 8.42 -5.83 -11.79
CA GLN A 272 8.66 -6.09 -13.22
C GLN A 272 7.38 -6.25 -14.05
N THR A 273 6.27 -6.69 -13.43
CA THR A 273 5.00 -6.88 -14.12
C THR A 273 4.33 -5.57 -14.53
N TYR A 274 4.76 -4.44 -13.95
CA TYR A 274 4.26 -3.09 -14.24
C TYR A 274 5.00 -2.41 -15.39
N ARG A 275 6.08 -3.01 -15.92
CA ARG A 275 6.81 -2.44 -17.06
C ARG A 275 5.99 -2.53 -18.34
N PRO A 276 6.06 -1.53 -19.24
CA PRO A 276 5.31 -1.54 -20.49
C PRO A 276 5.77 -2.65 -21.45
N ASP A 277 7.02 -3.09 -21.34
CA ASP A 277 7.62 -4.16 -22.14
C ASP A 277 7.59 -5.53 -21.44
N TYR A 278 6.89 -5.66 -20.31
CA TYR A 278 6.77 -6.93 -19.61
C TYR A 278 6.03 -7.95 -20.46
N VAL A 279 6.71 -9.06 -20.78
CA VAL A 279 6.11 -10.22 -21.43
C VAL A 279 6.00 -11.34 -20.42
N ASN A 280 4.75 -11.71 -20.10
CA ASN A 280 4.49 -12.81 -19.19
C ASN A 280 4.96 -14.14 -19.83
N SER A 281 5.99 -14.74 -19.24
CA SER A 281 6.55 -16.05 -19.65
C SER A 281 6.06 -17.21 -18.79
N LEU A 282 5.15 -16.94 -17.85
CA LEU A 282 4.59 -17.96 -16.98
C LEU A 282 3.63 -18.85 -17.76
N ASN A 283 3.59 -20.14 -17.39
CA ASN A 283 2.55 -21.03 -17.88
C ASN A 283 1.22 -20.69 -17.18
N VAL A 284 0.49 -19.71 -17.70
CA VAL A 284 -0.80 -19.23 -17.15
C VAL A 284 -1.91 -20.30 -17.17
N THR A 285 -1.72 -21.42 -17.88
CA THR A 285 -2.63 -22.57 -17.84
C THR A 285 -2.37 -23.49 -16.65
N SER A 286 -1.19 -23.38 -16.01
CA SER A 286 -0.89 -24.10 -14.77
C SER A 286 -1.77 -23.60 -13.65
N LYS A 287 -2.20 -24.51 -12.77
CA LYS A 287 -2.93 -24.15 -11.53
C LYS A 287 -2.09 -23.28 -10.59
N MET A 288 -0.76 -23.40 -10.67
CA MET A 288 0.19 -22.63 -9.88
C MET A 288 1.36 -22.22 -10.78
N PRO A 289 1.23 -21.12 -11.55
CA PRO A 289 2.34 -20.57 -12.31
C PRO A 289 3.37 -20.01 -11.32
N VAL A 290 4.63 -20.46 -11.39
CA VAL A 290 5.68 -20.05 -10.45
C VAL A 290 6.65 -19.11 -11.14
N MET A 291 6.89 -17.96 -10.52
CA MET A 291 7.92 -17.02 -10.94
C MET A 291 9.28 -17.51 -10.42
N GLY A 292 10.16 -17.85 -11.36
CA GLY A 292 11.53 -18.27 -11.06
C GLY A 292 12.47 -17.10 -10.77
N GLY A 293 13.76 -17.40 -10.60
CA GLY A 293 14.80 -16.37 -10.46
C GLY A 293 14.95 -15.79 -9.06
N ALA A 294 14.51 -16.52 -8.01
CA ALA A 294 14.65 -16.10 -6.60
C ALA A 294 16.04 -15.49 -6.25
N PRO A 295 17.19 -16.02 -6.71
CA PRO A 295 18.49 -15.41 -6.44
C PRO A 295 18.64 -13.95 -6.92
N ASN A 296 17.93 -13.55 -7.99
CA ASN A 296 18.00 -12.19 -8.52
C ASN A 296 17.27 -11.16 -7.64
N TYR A 297 16.33 -11.64 -6.83
CA TYR A 297 15.51 -10.80 -5.94
C TYR A 297 16.01 -10.83 -4.51
N LEU A 298 16.99 -11.68 -4.17
CA LEU A 298 17.52 -11.78 -2.81
C LEU A 298 18.14 -10.44 -2.39
N SER A 299 17.79 -9.95 -1.22
CA SER A 299 18.43 -8.81 -0.56
C SER A 299 19.13 -9.27 0.71
N SER A 300 20.17 -8.55 1.13
CA SER A 300 20.93 -8.90 2.34
C SER A 300 20.15 -8.64 3.63
N ASP A 301 19.26 -7.66 3.63
CA ASP A 301 18.35 -7.36 4.74
C ASP A 301 17.07 -6.65 4.26
N LEU A 302 16.09 -6.54 5.16
CA LEU A 302 14.78 -5.98 4.87
C LEU A 302 14.79 -4.53 4.35
N PHE A 303 15.80 -3.73 4.67
CA PHE A 303 15.95 -2.35 4.20
C PHE A 303 17.11 -2.18 3.22
N SER A 304 17.87 -3.23 2.92
CA SER A 304 18.90 -3.17 1.88
C SER A 304 18.29 -2.99 0.50
N THR A 305 19.06 -2.34 -0.37
CA THR A 305 18.66 -2.03 -1.76
C THR A 305 19.65 -2.66 -2.73
N ASP A 306 20.09 -3.88 -2.41
CA ASP A 306 21.27 -4.53 -3.00
C ASP A 306 20.94 -5.78 -3.83
N CYS A 307 19.65 -6.08 -4.03
CA CYS A 307 19.27 -7.17 -4.93
C CYS A 307 19.78 -6.92 -6.35
N ALA A 308 20.00 -7.99 -7.12
CA ALA A 308 20.58 -7.90 -8.46
C ALA A 308 19.76 -7.04 -9.44
N VAL A 309 18.47 -6.88 -9.15
CA VAL A 309 17.53 -6.08 -9.96
C VAL A 309 17.22 -4.71 -9.35
N ALA A 310 17.99 -4.25 -8.36
CA ALA A 310 17.76 -2.97 -7.71
C ALA A 310 17.81 -1.82 -8.73
N ARG A 311 16.90 -0.87 -8.54
CA ARG A 311 16.76 0.39 -9.29
C ARG A 311 16.73 1.60 -8.38
N PHE A 312 16.66 1.37 -7.07
CA PHE A 312 16.56 2.42 -6.07
C PHE A 312 17.82 3.27 -6.02
N ARG A 313 17.64 4.58 -6.14
CA ARG A 313 18.73 5.57 -6.13
C ARG A 313 18.66 6.52 -4.94
N GLY A 314 17.59 6.46 -4.13
CA GLY A 314 17.49 7.16 -2.84
C GLY A 314 17.57 8.68 -2.93
N GLY A 315 17.05 9.29 -4.00
CA GLY A 315 16.92 10.75 -4.09
C GLY A 315 18.25 11.52 -4.03
N ARG A 316 19.13 11.31 -5.01
CA ARG A 316 20.09 12.36 -5.47
C ARG A 316 19.51 13.26 -6.56
N HIS A 317 18.19 13.25 -6.76
CA HIS A 317 17.53 14.26 -7.59
C HIS A 317 17.27 15.51 -6.75
N GLN A 318 18.19 16.48 -6.83
CA GLN A 318 17.81 17.88 -6.66
C GLN A 318 16.59 18.13 -7.54
N ALA A 319 15.55 18.70 -6.95
CA ALA A 319 14.32 19.07 -7.62
C ALA A 319 14.65 19.74 -8.96
N ALA A 320 14.30 19.09 -10.07
CA ALA A 320 14.16 19.80 -11.32
C ALA A 320 13.07 20.87 -11.08
N PRO A 321 13.28 22.13 -11.48
CA PRO A 321 12.26 23.16 -11.30
C PRO A 321 11.02 22.71 -12.05
N ALA A 322 9.86 22.84 -11.40
CA ALA A 322 8.57 22.59 -12.01
C ALA A 322 8.49 23.37 -13.33
N VAL A 323 8.56 22.67 -14.46
CA VAL A 323 8.20 23.25 -15.75
C VAL A 323 6.70 23.39 -15.70
N ASN A 324 6.22 24.62 -15.56
CA ASN A 324 4.82 24.98 -15.73
C ASN A 324 4.42 24.61 -17.17
N ILE A 325 3.89 23.41 -17.37
CA ILE A 325 3.12 23.09 -18.58
C ILE A 325 1.79 23.80 -18.40
N ALA A 326 1.64 24.93 -19.08
CA ALA A 326 0.37 25.60 -19.23
C ALA A 326 -0.65 24.62 -19.82
N MET A 327 -1.81 24.50 -19.17
CA MET A 327 -2.93 23.76 -19.72
C MET A 327 -3.36 24.43 -21.01
N VAL A 328 -3.18 23.74 -22.13
CA VAL A 328 -3.87 24.06 -23.38
C VAL A 328 -5.33 23.67 -23.16
N THR A 329 -6.20 24.66 -23.15
CA THR A 329 -7.65 24.45 -23.14
C THR A 329 -8.11 24.08 -24.55
N ASP A 330 -8.95 23.06 -24.66
CA ASP A 330 -9.66 22.68 -25.87
C ASP A 330 -10.59 23.84 -26.32
N ASP A 331 -10.10 24.72 -27.18
CA ASP A 331 -10.94 25.66 -27.95
C ASP A 331 -10.41 25.93 -29.37
N ASP A 332 -9.42 25.18 -29.86
CA ASP A 332 -8.88 25.34 -31.23
C ASP A 332 -9.16 24.10 -32.12
N MET A 333 -10.45 23.81 -32.34
CA MET A 333 -10.89 23.07 -33.53
C MET A 333 -12.10 23.78 -34.17
N GLU A 334 -11.79 24.75 -35.02
CA GLU A 334 -12.55 25.06 -36.25
C GLU A 334 -11.66 24.76 -37.46
#